data_AF-A0A1Y2VYV8-F1
#
_entry.id   AF-A0A1Y2VYV8-F1
#
_cell.length_a   1.000
_cell.length_b   1.000
_cell.length_c   1.000
_cell.angle_alpha   90.00
_cell.angle_beta   90.00
_cell.angle_gamma   90.00
#
_symmetry.space_group_name_H-M   'P 1'
#
loop_
_entity.id
_entity.type
_entity.pdbx_description
1 polymer ?
#
loop_
_entity_poly.entity_id
_entity_poly.type
_entity_poly.pdbx_seq_one_letter_code
_entity_poly.pdbx_strand_id
1 'polypeptide(L)'
;MNWGLHATWIVWQTRIDKDENAIIATFSHLDYRETFQHHININMSLSSKHHLVDIREMAQTQPVQQTALLLYQGISPYPGKENMNAMDAAVCALRHIYYHTSASWRGIKGCTKPELLALIDKQEGENPLLKFAWSHLSRDEDCANGQAKARAALSHHLKENLSTTNLTFFSIMESALMHRTLFSREVYQLCDARLLSQPLDAKKEGKWVVDNGRHDAEKSAKDSLLIWDGQGDLSTFVGRKFGCFDAHSVGRRYFRYCNKPAILRVRYNAPLANPTRFGGLERFEFDGQVIEPRKGETRAYLEPEEKCAYILTMVVRLRMNDEDRDLVRRYKHGGGELLGPVDAKHEGGGWTLGEPNRQYMLYYAEAGDVLPKKRVETQERPKNSEEKAIFCYSASQRKEEPW
;
A
#
# COMPACT_ATOMS: atom_id res chain seq x y z
N MET A 1 -36.37 29.33 9.28
CA MET A 1 -36.37 28.25 8.28
C MET A 1 -36.27 28.88 6.91
N ASN A 2 -35.11 28.80 6.28
CA ASN A 2 -34.83 29.29 4.93
C ASN A 2 -34.10 28.15 4.20
N TRP A 3 -34.71 27.62 3.15
CA TRP A 3 -34.07 26.67 2.24
C TRP A 3 -33.63 27.43 1.00
N GLY A 4 -32.32 27.61 0.83
CA GLY A 4 -31.72 28.19 -0.36
C GLY A 4 -31.37 27.09 -1.37
N LEU A 5 -32.05 27.09 -2.51
CA LEU A 5 -31.68 26.35 -3.70
C LEU A 5 -30.73 27.22 -4.53
N HIS A 6 -29.46 26.81 -4.66
CA HIS A 6 -28.54 27.38 -5.65
C HIS A 6 -28.73 26.67 -6.99
N ALA A 7 -29.35 27.35 -7.94
CA ALA A 7 -29.28 27.02 -9.36
C ALA A 7 -28.01 27.64 -9.96
N THR A 8 -27.24 26.84 -10.70
CA THR A 8 -26.05 27.32 -11.41
C THR A 8 -26.47 27.73 -12.82
N TRP A 9 -26.29 29.01 -13.18
CA TRP A 9 -26.54 29.53 -14.52
C TRP A 9 -25.29 29.37 -15.39
N ILE A 10 -25.44 28.84 -16.60
CA ILE A 10 -24.44 28.92 -17.67
C ILE A 10 -24.73 30.19 -18.44
N VAL A 11 -23.80 31.15 -18.42
CA VAL A 11 -23.89 32.40 -19.19
C VAL A 11 -23.38 32.14 -20.60
N TRP A 12 -24.24 32.36 -21.60
CA TRP A 12 -23.88 32.40 -23.02
C TRP A 12 -23.47 33.82 -23.39
N GLN A 13 -22.30 34.00 -23.99
CA GLN A 13 -21.91 35.25 -24.68
C GLN A 13 -21.80 34.99 -26.17
N THR A 14 -22.74 35.53 -26.94
CA THR A 14 -22.66 35.64 -28.40
C THR A 14 -22.12 37.01 -28.78
N ARG A 15 -21.04 37.05 -29.55
CA ARG A 15 -20.55 38.27 -30.20
C ARG A 15 -20.86 38.15 -31.69
N ILE A 16 -21.62 39.11 -32.22
CA ILE A 16 -21.95 39.21 -33.64
C ILE A 16 -21.01 40.25 -34.23
N ASP A 17 -20.09 39.82 -35.09
CA ASP A 17 -19.34 40.73 -35.97
C ASP A 17 -20.13 40.98 -37.25
N LYS A 18 -20.07 42.22 -37.75
CA LYS A 18 -21.04 42.75 -38.73
C LYS A 18 -20.64 42.66 -40.19
N ASP A 19 -19.49 42.07 -40.50
CA ASP A 19 -19.04 41.92 -41.88
C ASP A 19 -18.57 40.47 -42.11
N GLU A 20 -19.09 39.88 -43.19
CA GLU A 20 -18.89 38.51 -43.70
C GLU A 20 -19.87 37.42 -43.21
N ASN A 21 -20.57 36.82 -44.19
CA ASN A 21 -21.50 35.70 -44.04
C ASN A 21 -20.78 34.39 -43.66
N ALA A 22 -20.27 34.30 -42.44
CA ALA A 22 -19.79 33.04 -41.87
C ALA A 22 -20.11 32.96 -40.37
N ILE A 23 -21.00 32.03 -39.99
CA ILE A 23 -21.13 31.61 -38.60
C ILE A 23 -19.92 30.71 -38.30
N ILE A 24 -18.85 31.27 -37.75
CA ILE A 24 -17.76 30.48 -37.17
C ILE A 24 -18.15 30.16 -35.72
N ALA A 25 -18.76 29.00 -35.53
CA ALA A 25 -18.81 28.38 -34.21
C ALA A 25 -17.40 27.85 -33.89
N THR A 26 -16.61 28.62 -33.17
CA THR A 26 -15.34 28.14 -32.62
C THR A 26 -15.64 27.22 -31.45
N PHE A 27 -15.68 25.92 -31.73
CA PHE A 27 -15.57 24.91 -30.70
C PHE A 27 -14.12 24.88 -30.22
N SER A 28 -13.87 25.28 -28.98
CA SER A 28 -12.70 24.79 -28.23
C SER A 28 -12.95 23.33 -27.86
N HIS A 29 -12.90 22.46 -28.87
CA HIS A 29 -12.84 21.03 -28.69
C HIS A 29 -11.46 20.70 -28.11
N LEU A 30 -11.39 20.55 -26.80
CA LEU A 30 -10.33 19.76 -26.19
C LEU A 30 -10.58 18.30 -26.58
N ASP A 31 -9.62 17.74 -27.30
CA ASP A 31 -9.54 16.37 -27.81
C ASP A 31 -9.72 15.30 -26.72
N TYR A 32 -10.97 14.97 -26.40
CA TYR A 32 -11.31 13.85 -25.51
C TYR A 32 -11.71 12.59 -26.27
N ARG A 33 -11.81 12.64 -27.61
CA ARG A 33 -12.19 11.48 -28.43
C ARG A 33 -11.01 10.57 -28.78
N GLU A 34 -9.84 11.13 -29.06
CA GLU A 34 -8.65 10.30 -29.37
C GLU A 34 -8.13 9.55 -28.15
N THR A 35 -8.13 10.17 -26.97
CA THR A 35 -7.76 9.49 -25.72
C THR A 35 -8.71 8.33 -25.43
N PHE A 36 -10.02 8.53 -25.63
CA PHE A 36 -11.02 7.48 -25.38
C PHE A 36 -10.92 6.31 -26.39
N GLN A 37 -10.66 6.59 -27.67
CA GLN A 37 -10.41 5.55 -28.67
C GLN A 37 -9.10 4.79 -28.41
N HIS A 38 -8.07 5.45 -27.88
CA HIS A 38 -6.84 4.76 -27.45
C HIS A 38 -7.08 3.86 -26.24
N HIS A 39 -7.87 4.30 -25.24
CA HIS A 39 -8.23 3.48 -24.08
C HIS A 39 -9.05 2.25 -24.46
N ILE A 40 -9.98 2.39 -25.42
CA ILE A 40 -10.72 1.26 -25.98
C ILE A 40 -9.77 0.30 -26.71
N ASN A 41 -8.80 0.80 -27.48
CA ASN A 41 -7.83 -0.04 -28.17
C ASN A 41 -6.87 -0.80 -27.23
N ILE A 42 -6.45 -0.20 -26.10
CA ILE A 42 -5.66 -0.91 -25.07
C ILE A 42 -6.51 -2.02 -24.43
N ASN A 43 -7.77 -1.73 -24.10
CA ASN A 43 -8.68 -2.73 -23.53
C ASN A 43 -9.05 -3.86 -24.50
N MET A 44 -9.18 -3.56 -25.81
CA MET A 44 -9.39 -4.55 -26.88
C MET A 44 -8.11 -5.31 -27.23
N SER A 45 -6.94 -4.68 -27.12
CA SER A 45 -5.64 -5.34 -27.32
C SER A 45 -5.36 -6.38 -26.22
N LEU A 46 -5.83 -6.16 -25.00
CA LEU A 46 -5.71 -7.11 -23.90
C LEU A 46 -6.74 -8.25 -23.98
N SER A 47 -7.87 -8.05 -24.67
CA SER A 47 -8.97 -9.04 -24.71
C SER A 47 -9.03 -9.90 -25.98
N SER A 48 -8.34 -9.56 -27.07
CA SER A 48 -8.70 -10.13 -28.38
C SER A 48 -8.01 -11.43 -28.81
N LYS A 49 -7.03 -11.98 -28.08
CA LYS A 49 -6.50 -13.36 -28.30
C LYS A 49 -5.96 -13.93 -26.99
N HIS A 50 -6.07 -15.24 -26.79
CA HIS A 50 -5.86 -16.09 -25.59
C HIS A 50 -4.61 -15.90 -24.68
N HIS A 51 -3.89 -14.78 -24.75
CA HIS A 51 -2.51 -14.68 -24.29
C HIS A 51 -2.35 -13.93 -22.96
N LEU A 52 -3.37 -13.21 -22.46
CA LEU A 52 -3.32 -12.45 -21.19
C LEU A 52 -4.60 -12.65 -20.37
N VAL A 53 -5.02 -13.91 -20.22
CA VAL A 53 -6.21 -14.30 -19.45
C VAL A 53 -6.13 -13.77 -18.02
N ASP A 54 -7.24 -13.28 -17.48
CA ASP A 54 -7.31 -12.84 -16.09
C ASP A 54 -7.17 -14.05 -15.15
N ILE A 55 -6.18 -14.03 -14.26
CA ILE A 55 -5.94 -15.16 -13.34
C ILE A 55 -7.10 -15.40 -12.37
N ARG A 56 -8.01 -14.43 -12.19
CA ARG A 56 -9.23 -14.59 -11.38
C ARG A 56 -10.29 -15.44 -12.08
N GLU A 57 -10.29 -15.46 -13.41
CA GLU A 57 -11.16 -16.33 -14.20
C GLU A 57 -10.69 -17.79 -14.14
N MET A 58 -9.37 -18.00 -14.19
CA MET A 58 -8.75 -19.33 -14.05
C MET A 58 -9.02 -19.98 -12.69
N ALA A 59 -9.34 -19.17 -11.69
CA ALA A 59 -9.37 -19.53 -10.29
C ALA A 59 -10.69 -20.01 -9.74
N GLN A 60 -11.78 -19.75 -10.45
CA GLN A 60 -13.11 -20.21 -10.05
C GLN A 60 -13.12 -21.74 -9.84
N THR A 61 -12.15 -22.44 -10.42
CA THR A 61 -11.96 -23.87 -10.29
C THR A 61 -10.87 -24.28 -9.29
N GLN A 62 -9.82 -23.48 -9.03
CA GLN A 62 -8.66 -23.85 -8.19
C GLN A 62 -7.96 -22.66 -7.47
N PRO A 63 -8.35 -22.32 -6.22
CA PRO A 63 -7.78 -21.19 -5.47
C PRO A 63 -6.27 -21.31 -5.16
N VAL A 64 -5.75 -22.52 -4.92
CA VAL A 64 -4.33 -22.75 -4.60
C VAL A 64 -3.42 -22.38 -5.79
N GLN A 65 -3.89 -22.61 -7.01
CA GLN A 65 -3.13 -22.27 -8.21
C GLN A 65 -2.96 -20.76 -8.37
N GLN A 66 -3.96 -19.95 -8.00
CA GLN A 66 -3.84 -18.48 -8.07
C GLN A 66 -2.68 -17.94 -7.25
N THR A 67 -2.55 -18.42 -6.03
CA THR A 67 -1.50 -18.01 -5.12
C THR A 67 -0.13 -18.29 -5.72
N ALA A 68 0.04 -19.48 -6.31
CA ALA A 68 1.27 -19.82 -6.99
C ALA A 68 1.52 -18.91 -8.21
N LEU A 69 0.49 -18.62 -9.01
CA LEU A 69 0.61 -17.75 -10.19
C LEU A 69 1.02 -16.31 -9.80
N LEU A 70 0.42 -15.75 -8.75
CA LEU A 70 0.76 -14.42 -8.26
C LEU A 70 2.20 -14.33 -7.73
N LEU A 71 2.65 -15.39 -7.05
CA LEU A 71 3.97 -15.41 -6.41
C LEU A 71 5.11 -15.77 -7.36
N TYR A 72 4.89 -16.68 -8.31
CA TYR A 72 6.00 -17.32 -9.03
C TYR A 72 6.03 -17.03 -10.53
N GLN A 73 4.95 -16.51 -11.13
CA GLN A 73 5.03 -16.06 -12.52
C GLN A 73 5.71 -14.69 -12.57
N GLY A 74 6.90 -14.66 -13.18
CA GLY A 74 7.58 -13.43 -13.54
C GLY A 74 7.33 -13.06 -14.99
N ILE A 75 7.33 -11.76 -15.24
CA ILE A 75 7.20 -11.14 -16.56
C ILE A 75 8.32 -11.67 -17.48
N SER A 76 7.97 -11.95 -18.73
CA SER A 76 8.97 -12.35 -19.75
C SER A 76 9.94 -11.19 -20.04
N PRO A 77 11.23 -11.47 -20.32
CA PRO A 77 12.17 -10.44 -20.72
C PRO A 77 11.63 -9.55 -21.84
N TYR A 78 11.74 -8.24 -21.69
CA TYR A 78 11.29 -7.31 -22.74
C TYR A 78 12.29 -7.31 -23.90
N PRO A 79 11.84 -7.54 -25.15
CA PRO A 79 12.75 -7.60 -26.31
C PRO A 79 13.17 -6.23 -26.84
N GLY A 80 12.46 -5.15 -26.48
CA GLY A 80 12.75 -3.80 -26.95
C GLY A 80 13.90 -3.11 -26.23
N LYS A 81 14.36 -1.97 -26.76
CA LYS A 81 15.44 -1.16 -26.19
C LYS A 81 15.01 -0.26 -25.03
N GLU A 82 13.71 -0.09 -24.83
CA GLU A 82 13.17 0.75 -23.76
C GLU A 82 13.45 0.14 -22.38
N ASN A 83 13.73 1.01 -21.40
CA ASN A 83 13.90 0.60 -20.02
C ASN A 83 12.53 0.37 -19.35
N MET A 84 12.07 -0.88 -19.34
CA MET A 84 10.82 -1.30 -18.70
C MET A 84 10.96 -1.67 -17.21
N ASN A 85 12.15 -1.47 -16.61
CA ASN A 85 12.44 -1.94 -15.26
C ASN A 85 11.45 -1.43 -14.19
N ALA A 86 11.12 -0.13 -14.21
CA ALA A 86 10.17 0.46 -13.27
C ALA A 86 8.77 -0.14 -13.37
N MET A 87 8.32 -0.44 -14.59
CA MET A 87 7.01 -1.06 -14.85
C MET A 87 7.00 -2.52 -14.42
N ASP A 88 8.06 -3.26 -14.74
CA ASP A 88 8.20 -4.66 -14.33
C ASP A 88 8.23 -4.77 -12.80
N ALA A 89 8.96 -3.87 -12.11
CA ALA A 89 8.95 -3.75 -10.66
C ALA A 89 7.56 -3.42 -10.11
N ALA A 90 6.82 -2.50 -10.74
CA ALA A 90 5.45 -2.15 -10.35
C ALA A 90 4.48 -3.32 -10.50
N VAL A 91 4.54 -4.07 -11.60
CA VAL A 91 3.72 -5.28 -11.81
C VAL A 91 4.04 -6.35 -10.78
N CYS A 92 5.34 -6.59 -10.49
CA CYS A 92 5.77 -7.49 -9.43
C CYS A 92 5.19 -7.08 -8.07
N ALA A 93 5.27 -5.78 -7.76
CA ALA A 93 4.72 -5.21 -6.53
C ALA A 93 3.21 -5.35 -6.40
N LEU A 94 2.46 -5.03 -7.46
CA LEU A 94 1.01 -5.15 -7.49
C LEU A 94 0.57 -6.60 -7.27
N ARG A 95 1.19 -7.56 -7.96
CA ARG A 95 0.89 -8.99 -7.77
C ARG A 95 1.16 -9.44 -6.33
N HIS A 96 2.25 -8.95 -5.73
CA HIS A 96 2.60 -9.29 -4.36
C HIS A 96 1.63 -8.65 -3.33
N ILE A 97 1.26 -7.39 -3.51
CA ILE A 97 0.24 -6.70 -2.71
C ILE A 97 -1.09 -7.47 -2.75
N TYR A 98 -1.48 -7.88 -3.96
CA TYR A 98 -2.71 -8.63 -4.16
C TYR A 98 -2.69 -10.00 -3.51
N TYR A 99 -1.56 -10.69 -3.51
CA TYR A 99 -1.42 -11.97 -2.82
C TYR A 99 -1.76 -11.86 -1.32
N HIS A 100 -1.38 -10.77 -0.67
CA HIS A 100 -1.66 -10.51 0.75
C HIS A 100 -3.05 -9.91 1.01
N THR A 101 -3.82 -9.66 -0.05
CA THR A 101 -5.16 -9.07 0.05
C THR A 101 -6.23 -10.17 0.04
N SER A 102 -7.26 -10.04 0.90
CA SER A 102 -8.32 -11.04 0.98
C SER A 102 -9.06 -11.23 -0.37
N ALA A 103 -9.67 -12.40 -0.58
CA ALA A 103 -10.36 -12.72 -1.83
C ALA A 103 -11.47 -11.72 -2.21
N SER A 104 -12.18 -11.16 -1.22
CA SER A 104 -13.23 -10.16 -1.43
C SER A 104 -12.67 -8.84 -1.98
N TRP A 105 -11.49 -8.42 -1.53
CA TRP A 105 -10.87 -7.17 -1.96
C TRP A 105 -10.09 -7.29 -3.30
N ARG A 106 -9.92 -8.52 -3.78
CA ARG A 106 -9.33 -8.83 -5.10
C ARG A 106 -10.34 -8.85 -6.25
N GLY A 107 -11.64 -8.80 -5.97
CA GLY A 107 -12.67 -8.91 -7.02
C GLY A 107 -12.94 -10.34 -7.47
N ILE A 108 -12.66 -11.35 -6.63
CA ILE A 108 -13.00 -12.74 -6.95
C ILE A 108 -14.53 -12.91 -6.89
N LYS A 109 -15.14 -13.30 -8.01
CA LYS A 109 -16.58 -13.57 -8.12
C LYS A 109 -17.00 -14.63 -7.11
N GLY A 110 -18.11 -14.42 -6.41
CA GLY A 110 -18.60 -15.28 -5.33
C GLY A 110 -18.02 -14.99 -3.94
N CYS A 111 -16.85 -14.35 -3.85
CA CYS A 111 -16.28 -13.87 -2.59
C CYS A 111 -16.45 -12.35 -2.38
N THR A 112 -16.70 -11.63 -3.46
CA THR A 112 -16.78 -10.16 -3.47
C THR A 112 -18.22 -9.71 -3.53
N LYS A 113 -18.59 -8.73 -2.68
CA LYS A 113 -19.92 -8.11 -2.72
C LYS A 113 -20.14 -7.40 -4.07
N PRO A 114 -21.37 -7.40 -4.63
CA PRO A 114 -21.63 -6.81 -5.95
C PRO A 114 -21.18 -5.35 -6.09
N GLU A 115 -21.37 -4.53 -5.05
CA GLU A 115 -21.02 -3.11 -5.06
C GLU A 115 -19.50 -2.91 -5.11
N LEU A 116 -18.77 -3.72 -4.33
CA LEU A 116 -17.30 -3.69 -4.34
C LEU A 116 -16.75 -4.24 -5.66
N LEU A 117 -17.36 -5.28 -6.23
CA LEU A 117 -16.96 -5.83 -7.52
C LEU A 117 -17.10 -4.77 -8.62
N ALA A 118 -18.25 -4.09 -8.69
CA ALA A 118 -18.49 -3.02 -9.66
C ALA A 118 -17.50 -1.85 -9.49
N LEU A 119 -17.13 -1.50 -8.25
CA LEU A 119 -16.09 -0.52 -7.98
C LEU A 119 -14.72 -0.97 -8.49
N ILE A 120 -14.33 -2.22 -8.21
CA ILE A 120 -13.05 -2.80 -8.67
C ILE A 120 -12.99 -2.80 -10.20
N ASP A 121 -14.06 -3.26 -10.86
CA ASP A 121 -14.15 -3.30 -12.33
C ASP A 121 -14.01 -1.90 -12.94
N LYS A 122 -14.69 -0.89 -12.36
CA LYS A 122 -14.56 0.51 -12.78
C LYS A 122 -13.12 0.99 -12.63
N GLN A 123 -12.50 0.79 -11.47
CA GLN A 123 -11.13 1.24 -11.19
C GLN A 123 -10.08 0.55 -12.07
N GLU A 124 -10.26 -0.73 -12.37
CA GLU A 124 -9.36 -1.47 -13.28
C GLU A 124 -9.59 -1.08 -14.75
N GLY A 125 -10.80 -0.65 -15.11
CA GLY A 125 -11.08 -0.03 -16.41
C GLY A 125 -10.39 1.35 -16.57
N GLU A 126 -10.26 2.10 -15.48
CA GLU A 126 -9.55 3.38 -15.45
C GLU A 126 -8.02 3.23 -15.39
N ASN A 127 -7.51 2.16 -14.74
CA ASN A 127 -6.08 1.91 -14.57
C ASN A 127 -5.65 0.60 -15.24
N PRO A 128 -5.22 0.64 -16.52
CA PRO A 128 -4.90 -0.56 -17.28
C PRO A 128 -3.68 -1.33 -16.73
N LEU A 129 -2.83 -0.69 -15.92
CA LEU A 129 -1.73 -1.38 -15.24
C LEU A 129 -2.23 -2.42 -14.22
N LEU A 130 -3.34 -2.14 -13.52
CA LEU A 130 -3.93 -3.10 -12.58
C LEU A 130 -4.40 -4.35 -13.33
N LYS A 131 -5.12 -4.16 -14.43
CA LYS A 131 -5.59 -5.25 -15.29
C LYS A 131 -4.44 -6.10 -15.81
N PHE A 132 -3.35 -5.46 -16.26
CA PHE A 132 -2.16 -6.18 -16.72
C PHE A 132 -1.45 -6.94 -15.59
N ALA A 133 -1.39 -6.39 -14.38
CA ALA A 133 -0.81 -7.08 -13.22
C ALA A 133 -1.56 -8.38 -12.88
N TRP A 134 -2.87 -8.43 -13.16
CA TRP A 134 -3.73 -9.61 -13.00
C TRP A 134 -3.73 -10.58 -14.17
N SER A 135 -3.07 -10.26 -15.28
CA SER A 135 -3.00 -11.16 -16.41
C SER A 135 -2.15 -12.40 -16.08
N HIS A 136 -2.44 -13.50 -16.77
CA HIS A 136 -1.61 -14.69 -16.79
C HIS A 136 -0.33 -14.39 -17.58
N LEU A 137 0.81 -14.38 -16.89
CA LEU A 137 2.12 -13.97 -17.45
C LEU A 137 2.97 -15.20 -17.75
N SER A 138 2.45 -16.06 -18.62
CA SER A 138 3.18 -17.24 -19.11
C SER A 138 4.41 -16.84 -19.95
N ARG A 139 5.35 -17.77 -20.08
CA ARG A 139 6.59 -17.57 -20.85
C ARG A 139 6.57 -18.20 -22.24
N ASP A 140 5.43 -18.76 -22.66
CA ASP A 140 5.24 -19.16 -24.04
C ASP A 140 5.36 -17.96 -24.98
N GLU A 141 5.77 -18.22 -26.22
CA GLU A 141 6.11 -17.19 -27.19
C GLU A 141 4.96 -16.22 -27.46
N ASP A 142 3.74 -16.74 -27.60
CA ASP A 142 2.57 -15.91 -27.85
C ASP A 142 2.23 -15.00 -26.66
N CYS A 143 2.28 -15.55 -25.43
CA CYS A 143 2.12 -14.76 -24.21
C CYS A 143 3.22 -13.71 -24.05
N ALA A 144 4.48 -14.06 -24.29
CA ALA A 144 5.59 -13.13 -24.22
C ALA A 144 5.44 -11.97 -25.22
N ASN A 145 5.01 -12.26 -26.44
CA ASN A 145 4.69 -11.26 -27.47
C ASN A 145 3.51 -10.36 -27.05
N GLY A 146 2.46 -10.95 -26.48
CA GLY A 146 1.33 -10.22 -25.90
C GLY A 146 1.75 -9.27 -24.78
N GLN A 147 2.58 -9.75 -23.85
CA GLN A 147 3.15 -8.96 -22.76
C GLN A 147 4.00 -7.80 -23.29
N ALA A 148 4.81 -8.00 -24.33
CA ALA A 148 5.63 -6.93 -24.90
C ALA A 148 4.77 -5.80 -25.50
N LYS A 149 3.71 -6.15 -26.24
CA LYS A 149 2.77 -5.17 -26.81
C LYS A 149 2.01 -4.41 -25.73
N ALA A 150 1.49 -5.13 -24.73
CA ALA A 150 0.79 -4.53 -23.59
C ALA A 150 1.70 -3.56 -22.82
N ARG A 151 2.95 -3.96 -22.53
CA ARG A 151 3.92 -3.10 -21.85
C ARG A 151 4.25 -1.83 -22.64
N ALA A 152 4.44 -1.93 -23.96
CA ALA A 152 4.69 -0.75 -24.79
C ALA A 152 3.52 0.25 -24.72
N ALA A 153 2.28 -0.25 -24.83
CA ALA A 153 1.08 0.59 -24.72
C ALA A 153 0.92 1.20 -23.32
N LEU A 154 1.17 0.43 -22.26
CA LEU A 154 1.15 0.92 -20.88
C LEU A 154 2.23 1.98 -20.63
N SER A 155 3.45 1.77 -21.15
CA SER A 155 4.56 2.74 -21.06
C SER A 155 4.12 4.09 -21.61
N HIS A 156 3.55 4.10 -22.81
CA HIS A 156 3.04 5.31 -23.46
C HIS A 156 1.96 5.98 -22.61
N HIS A 157 0.92 5.23 -22.26
CA HIS A 157 -0.20 5.71 -21.46
C HIS A 157 0.24 6.32 -20.13
N LEU A 158 1.17 5.67 -19.42
CA LEU A 158 1.69 6.16 -18.14
C LEU A 158 2.54 7.43 -18.34
N LYS A 159 3.39 7.50 -19.37
CA LYS A 159 4.20 8.69 -19.64
C LYS A 159 3.35 9.92 -19.95
N GLU A 160 2.27 9.75 -20.71
CA GLU A 160 1.29 10.81 -20.98
C GLU A 160 0.60 11.28 -19.70
N ASN A 161 0.03 10.35 -18.92
CA ASN A 161 -0.72 10.68 -17.71
C ASN A 161 0.16 11.27 -16.60
N LEU A 162 1.43 10.85 -16.51
CA LEU A 162 2.38 11.34 -15.52
C LEU A 162 3.19 12.55 -16.02
N SER A 163 3.01 12.96 -17.28
CA SER A 163 3.78 14.03 -17.91
C SER A 163 5.30 13.86 -17.72
N THR A 164 5.80 12.63 -17.87
CA THR A 164 7.22 12.29 -17.68
C THR A 164 7.76 11.48 -18.85
N THR A 165 9.02 11.70 -19.20
CA THR A 165 9.73 10.90 -20.19
C THR A 165 10.27 9.60 -19.61
N ASN A 166 10.60 9.60 -18.31
CA ASN A 166 11.22 8.49 -17.61
C ASN A 166 10.32 8.02 -16.45
N LEU A 167 9.81 6.80 -16.58
CA LEU A 167 9.00 6.17 -15.55
C LEU A 167 9.89 5.61 -14.44
N THR A 168 9.63 5.97 -13.19
CA THR A 168 10.22 5.36 -11.98
C THR A 168 9.16 4.48 -11.29
N PHE A 169 9.58 3.50 -10.50
CA PHE A 169 8.64 2.73 -9.68
C PHE A 169 7.77 3.66 -8.80
N PHE A 170 8.40 4.61 -8.11
CA PHE A 170 7.72 5.54 -7.21
C PHE A 170 6.71 6.42 -7.96
N SER A 171 7.06 6.96 -9.13
CA SER A 171 6.13 7.79 -9.93
C SER A 171 4.93 7.01 -10.44
N ILE A 172 5.07 5.70 -10.68
CA ILE A 172 3.96 4.84 -11.08
C ILE A 172 3.06 4.55 -9.87
N MET A 173 3.64 4.01 -8.80
CA MET A 173 2.90 3.54 -7.63
C MET A 173 2.27 4.69 -6.83
N GLU A 174 2.91 5.85 -6.74
CA GLU A 174 2.39 7.02 -6.03
C GLU A 174 1.78 8.07 -6.96
N SER A 175 1.32 7.65 -8.13
CA SER A 175 0.58 8.50 -9.07
C SER A 175 -0.84 8.79 -8.61
N ALA A 176 -1.41 9.90 -9.08
CA ALA A 176 -2.83 10.21 -8.89
C ALA A 176 -3.74 9.10 -9.44
N LEU A 177 -3.35 8.45 -10.55
CA LEU A 177 -4.07 7.31 -11.11
C LEU A 177 -4.12 6.15 -10.10
N MET A 178 -3.01 5.82 -9.45
CA MET A 178 -2.98 4.75 -8.43
C MET A 178 -3.71 5.15 -7.16
N HIS A 179 -3.62 6.41 -6.73
CA HIS A 179 -4.33 6.94 -5.55
C HIS A 179 -5.84 6.89 -5.73
N ARG A 180 -6.39 7.25 -6.90
CA ARG A 180 -7.84 7.20 -7.14
C ARG A 180 -8.37 5.79 -7.43
N THR A 181 -7.51 4.86 -7.87
CA THR A 181 -7.90 3.49 -8.20
C THR A 181 -7.57 2.48 -7.10
N LEU A 182 -6.35 1.93 -7.06
CA LEU A 182 -6.01 0.89 -6.11
C LEU A 182 -6.05 1.40 -4.66
N PHE A 183 -5.32 2.48 -4.37
CA PHE A 183 -5.07 2.90 -2.99
C PHE A 183 -6.24 3.66 -2.35
N SER A 184 -7.25 4.06 -3.13
CA SER A 184 -8.50 4.62 -2.60
C SER A 184 -9.40 3.55 -1.98
N ARG A 185 -9.15 2.25 -2.24
CA ARG A 185 -9.91 1.17 -1.61
C ARG A 185 -9.60 1.14 -0.12
N GLU A 186 -10.64 1.03 0.70
CA GLU A 186 -10.58 1.06 2.17
C GLU A 186 -9.49 0.15 2.75
N VAL A 187 -9.34 -1.06 2.20
CA VAL A 187 -8.33 -2.05 2.64
C VAL A 187 -6.87 -1.57 2.54
N TYR A 188 -6.57 -0.48 1.82
CA TYR A 188 -5.23 0.10 1.71
C TYR A 188 -5.09 1.47 2.39
N GLN A 189 -6.17 1.97 3.00
CA GLN A 189 -6.15 3.25 3.71
C GLN A 189 -5.63 3.05 5.14
N LEU A 190 -4.74 3.92 5.60
CA LEU A 190 -4.14 3.87 6.93
C LEU A 190 -5.16 4.17 8.03
N CYS A 191 -6.02 5.16 7.80
CA CYS A 191 -7.04 5.63 8.73
C CYS A 191 -8.42 5.23 8.22
N ASP A 192 -9.33 4.89 9.12
CA ASP A 192 -10.72 4.64 8.73
C ASP A 192 -11.34 5.94 8.19
N ALA A 193 -12.23 5.79 7.22
CA ALA A 193 -12.94 6.89 6.59
C ALA A 193 -13.83 7.67 7.58
N ARG A 194 -14.30 7.00 8.64
CA ARG A 194 -15.16 7.57 9.68
C ARG A 194 -14.30 8.28 10.71
N LEU A 195 -14.25 9.61 10.63
CA LEU A 195 -13.63 10.43 11.67
C LEU A 195 -14.59 10.56 12.84
N LEU A 196 -14.07 10.46 14.07
CA LEU A 196 -14.84 10.85 15.25
C LEU A 196 -14.42 12.25 15.68
N SER A 197 -15.37 13.04 16.15
CA SER A 197 -15.06 14.38 16.64
C SER A 197 -15.95 14.83 17.80
N GLN A 198 -15.44 15.78 18.59
CA GLN A 198 -16.16 16.44 19.68
C GLN A 198 -15.70 17.90 19.82
N PRO A 199 -16.49 18.78 20.45
CA PRO A 199 -16.03 20.13 20.82
C PRO A 199 -14.78 20.11 21.70
N LEU A 200 -13.89 21.11 21.59
CA LEU A 200 -12.66 21.18 22.41
C LEU A 200 -12.92 21.35 23.91
N ASP A 201 -14.02 22.00 24.27
CA ASP A 201 -14.47 22.23 25.64
C ASP A 201 -15.27 21.04 26.21
N ALA A 202 -15.51 20.00 25.42
CA ALA A 202 -16.06 18.77 25.93
C ALA A 202 -15.11 18.17 26.99
N LYS A 203 -15.64 17.84 28.16
CA LYS A 203 -14.89 17.14 29.22
C LYS A 203 -14.22 15.89 28.62
N LYS A 204 -13.01 15.52 29.07
CA LYS A 204 -12.19 14.41 28.50
C LYS A 204 -12.95 13.09 28.27
N GLU A 205 -14.02 12.83 29.02
CA GLU A 205 -14.94 11.69 28.88
C GLU A 205 -16.15 12.00 27.96
N GLY A 206 -15.97 12.94 27.02
CA GLY A 206 -17.00 13.49 26.17
C GLY A 206 -17.48 12.52 25.08
N LYS A 207 -18.70 12.79 24.60
CA LYS A 207 -19.37 12.02 23.55
C LYS A 207 -18.70 12.31 22.21
N TRP A 208 -17.98 11.32 21.69
CA TRP A 208 -17.52 11.33 20.31
C TRP A 208 -18.70 11.19 19.36
N VAL A 209 -18.76 12.06 18.34
CA VAL A 209 -19.77 12.04 17.28
C VAL A 209 -19.08 11.62 15.99
N VAL A 210 -19.70 10.71 15.25
CA VAL A 210 -19.23 10.35 13.91
C VAL A 210 -19.37 11.57 13.00
N ASP A 211 -18.24 12.07 12.51
CA ASP A 211 -18.18 13.12 11.52
C ASP A 211 -18.32 12.47 10.14
N ASN A 212 -19.53 12.53 9.59
CA ASN A 212 -19.82 12.12 8.21
C ASN A 212 -19.33 13.17 7.19
N GLY A 213 -18.39 14.04 7.55
CA GLY A 213 -17.73 14.97 6.64
C GLY A 213 -17.25 14.26 5.36
N ARG A 214 -16.99 15.04 4.31
CA ARG A 214 -16.60 14.50 3.00
C ARG A 214 -15.30 13.71 3.13
N HIS A 215 -15.41 12.38 3.18
CA HIS A 215 -14.28 11.48 3.03
C HIS A 215 -13.78 11.59 1.58
N ASP A 216 -12.58 12.13 1.43
CA ASP A 216 -11.86 12.15 0.15
C ASP A 216 -10.94 10.93 0.12
N ALA A 217 -11.38 9.88 -0.57
CA ALA A 217 -10.65 8.61 -0.65
C ALA A 217 -9.31 8.74 -1.38
N GLU A 218 -9.19 9.65 -2.36
CA GLU A 218 -7.93 9.90 -3.06
C GLU A 218 -6.93 10.60 -2.14
N LYS A 219 -7.39 11.60 -1.39
CA LYS A 219 -6.56 12.23 -0.36
C LYS A 219 -6.16 11.24 0.73
N SER A 220 -7.09 10.39 1.19
CA SER A 220 -6.81 9.34 2.17
C SER A 220 -5.76 8.37 1.65
N ALA A 221 -5.87 7.95 0.38
CA ALA A 221 -4.88 7.11 -0.29
C ALA A 221 -3.48 7.74 -0.30
N LYS A 222 -3.39 9.03 -0.59
CA LYS A 222 -2.13 9.78 -0.58
C LYS A 222 -1.56 9.91 0.84
N ASP A 223 -2.39 10.26 1.81
CA ASP A 223 -2.01 10.45 3.22
C ASP A 223 -1.64 9.12 3.91
N SER A 224 -2.04 7.98 3.33
CA SER A 224 -1.70 6.64 3.79
C SER A 224 -0.25 6.22 3.46
N LEU A 225 0.48 6.99 2.65
CA LEU A 225 1.92 6.78 2.46
C LEU A 225 2.69 7.34 3.66
N LEU A 226 3.34 6.45 4.42
CA LEU A 226 4.18 6.81 5.55
C LEU A 226 5.58 7.18 5.07
N ILE A 227 6.02 8.43 5.26
CA ILE A 227 7.38 8.86 4.91
C ILE A 227 8.23 8.90 6.17
N TRP A 228 9.19 7.98 6.29
CA TRP A 228 10.04 7.81 7.46
C TRP A 228 11.52 7.96 7.08
N ASP A 229 12.27 8.69 7.89
CA ASP A 229 13.68 9.06 7.68
C ASP A 229 14.67 8.11 8.38
N GLY A 230 14.16 7.01 8.94
CA GLY A 230 14.97 6.07 9.70
C GLY A 230 15.31 6.50 11.11
N GLN A 231 14.87 7.68 11.55
CA GLN A 231 15.13 8.14 12.91
C GLN A 231 14.08 7.57 13.88
N GLY A 232 14.58 7.05 15.00
CA GLY A 232 13.75 6.43 16.03
C GLY A 232 13.22 5.05 15.63
N ASP A 233 12.18 4.62 16.34
CA ASP A 233 11.52 3.35 16.15
C ASP A 233 10.31 3.48 15.21
N LEU A 234 10.19 2.58 14.24
CA LEU A 234 9.13 2.61 13.22
C LEU A 234 7.74 2.42 13.86
N SER A 235 7.62 1.54 14.85
CA SER A 235 6.38 1.33 15.60
C SER A 235 5.86 2.64 16.20
N THR A 236 6.74 3.36 16.89
CA THR A 236 6.43 4.66 17.49
C THR A 236 6.08 5.69 16.42
N PHE A 237 6.80 5.72 15.30
CA PHE A 237 6.52 6.63 14.19
C PHE A 237 5.11 6.42 13.61
N VAL A 238 4.71 5.16 13.40
CA VAL A 238 3.38 4.80 12.88
C VAL A 238 2.30 5.05 13.92
N GLY A 239 2.51 4.65 15.17
CA GLY A 239 1.54 4.83 16.26
C GLY A 239 1.14 6.30 16.47
N ARG A 240 2.08 7.25 16.28
CA ARG A 240 1.81 8.70 16.36
C ARG A 240 0.84 9.24 15.30
N LYS A 241 0.45 8.44 14.30
CA LYS A 241 -0.54 8.84 13.28
C LYS A 241 -1.97 8.71 13.79
N PHE A 242 -2.17 7.99 14.89
CA PHE A 242 -3.48 7.69 15.46
C PHE A 242 -3.70 8.46 16.77
N GLY A 243 -4.95 8.50 17.20
CA GLY A 243 -5.38 9.13 18.43
C GLY A 243 -5.98 10.52 18.25
N CYS A 244 -5.95 11.28 19.35
CA CYS A 244 -6.59 12.59 19.45
C CYS A 244 -5.73 13.69 18.81
N PHE A 245 -6.35 14.59 18.06
CA PHE A 245 -5.75 15.86 17.65
C PHE A 245 -6.75 17.00 17.71
N ASP A 246 -6.27 18.18 18.07
CA ASP A 246 -7.09 19.38 18.26
C ASP A 246 -7.01 20.27 17.01
N ALA A 247 -8.17 20.56 16.42
CA ALA A 247 -8.33 21.49 15.30
C ALA A 247 -8.93 22.80 15.83
N HIS A 248 -8.07 23.64 16.42
CA HIS A 248 -8.46 24.91 17.03
C HIS A 248 -9.22 25.84 16.10
N SER A 249 -8.92 25.82 14.80
CA SER A 249 -9.60 26.66 13.79
C SER A 249 -11.10 26.38 13.66
N VAL A 250 -11.54 25.16 13.94
CA VAL A 250 -12.97 24.76 13.89
C VAL A 250 -13.54 24.46 15.27
N GLY A 251 -12.77 24.66 16.34
CA GLY A 251 -13.20 24.41 17.72
C GLY A 251 -13.49 22.94 18.03
N ARG A 252 -12.86 21.99 17.31
CA ARG A 252 -13.11 20.54 17.47
C ARG A 252 -11.84 19.76 17.79
N ARG A 253 -12.00 18.72 18.59
CA ARG A 253 -11.07 17.59 18.74
C ARG A 253 -11.53 16.45 17.84
N TYR A 254 -10.58 15.84 17.15
CA TYR A 254 -10.80 14.68 16.29
C TYR A 254 -10.08 13.46 16.85
N PHE A 255 -10.58 12.28 16.50
CA PHE A 255 -9.92 11.01 16.75
C PHE A 255 -9.73 10.27 15.43
N ARG A 256 -8.49 9.86 15.16
CA ARG A 256 -8.15 8.97 14.04
C ARG A 256 -7.80 7.60 14.60
N TYR A 257 -8.49 6.58 14.13
CA TYR A 257 -8.14 5.20 14.42
C TYR A 257 -7.57 4.51 13.19
N CYS A 258 -6.73 3.50 13.44
CA CYS A 258 -6.14 2.67 12.40
C CYS A 258 -7.22 1.85 11.68
N ASN A 259 -7.21 1.85 10.35
CA ASN A 259 -8.11 1.00 9.56
C ASN A 259 -7.61 -0.45 9.40
N LYS A 260 -6.45 -0.77 10.00
CA LYS A 260 -5.69 -2.01 9.77
C LYS A 260 -5.60 -2.36 8.29
N PRO A 261 -4.99 -1.50 7.47
CA PRO A 261 -4.86 -1.79 6.06
C PRO A 261 -4.17 -3.14 5.85
N ALA A 262 -4.62 -3.92 4.87
CA ALA A 262 -3.97 -5.18 4.52
C ALA A 262 -2.51 -4.96 4.11
N ILE A 263 -2.20 -3.77 3.58
CA ILE A 263 -0.84 -3.35 3.25
C ILE A 263 -0.55 -1.95 3.80
N LEU A 264 0.48 -1.83 4.64
CA LEU A 264 1.10 -0.54 4.96
C LEU A 264 2.22 -0.22 3.97
N ARG A 265 2.24 1.03 3.50
CA ARG A 265 3.26 1.55 2.57
C ARG A 265 4.13 2.55 3.30
N VAL A 266 5.44 2.28 3.36
CA VAL A 266 6.42 3.15 3.99
C VAL A 266 7.50 3.52 2.99
N ARG A 267 7.63 4.81 2.69
CA ARG A 267 8.83 5.35 2.04
C ARG A 267 9.90 5.55 3.10
N TYR A 268 10.91 4.70 3.08
CA TYR A 268 12.04 4.73 3.99
C TYR A 268 13.24 5.44 3.33
N ASN A 269 13.67 6.55 3.93
CA ASN A 269 14.91 7.23 3.55
C ASN A 269 16.00 6.81 4.52
N ALA A 270 16.93 5.97 4.08
CA ALA A 270 17.97 5.43 4.94
C ALA A 270 18.98 6.53 5.32
N PRO A 271 19.21 6.79 6.62
CA PRO A 271 20.16 7.81 7.04
C PRO A 271 21.59 7.42 6.65
N LEU A 272 22.47 8.41 6.57
CA LEU A 272 23.87 8.20 6.22
C LEU A 272 24.60 7.37 7.30
N ALA A 273 24.29 7.64 8.57
CA ALA A 273 24.86 6.93 9.72
C ALA A 273 23.84 5.94 10.29
N ASN A 274 24.30 4.72 10.55
CA ASN A 274 23.53 3.65 11.22
C ASN A 274 22.12 3.40 10.63
N PRO A 275 21.98 3.20 9.31
CA PRO A 275 20.69 2.89 8.72
C PRO A 275 20.11 1.58 9.29
N THR A 276 18.83 1.61 9.66
CA THR A 276 18.09 0.42 10.07
C THR A 276 18.05 -0.58 8.91
N ARG A 277 18.58 -1.78 9.17
CA ARG A 277 18.63 -2.87 8.19
C ARG A 277 17.43 -3.80 8.35
N PHE A 278 17.32 -4.79 7.47
CA PHE A 278 16.25 -5.79 7.47
C PHE A 278 15.87 -6.32 8.86
N GLY A 279 16.84 -6.75 9.69
CA GLY A 279 16.53 -7.29 11.02
C GLY A 279 15.80 -6.33 11.97
N GLY A 280 15.91 -5.02 11.78
CA GLY A 280 15.15 -4.01 12.53
C GLY A 280 13.89 -3.51 11.82
N LEU A 281 13.67 -3.92 10.57
CA LEU A 281 12.53 -3.55 9.73
C LEU A 281 11.65 -4.74 9.35
N GLU A 282 12.02 -5.96 9.71
CA GLU A 282 11.31 -7.18 9.32
C GLU A 282 9.88 -7.19 9.86
N ARG A 283 9.68 -6.64 11.05
CA ARG A 283 8.39 -6.65 11.75
C ARG A 283 8.31 -5.50 12.73
N PHE A 284 7.09 -5.02 12.95
CA PHE A 284 6.83 -4.03 13.98
C PHE A 284 5.38 -4.12 14.46
N GLU A 285 5.13 -3.64 15.67
CA GLU A 285 3.81 -3.64 16.31
C GLU A 285 3.50 -2.24 16.86
N PHE A 286 2.29 -1.75 16.68
CA PHE A 286 1.88 -0.47 17.25
C PHE A 286 0.44 -0.54 17.75
N ASP A 287 0.10 0.39 18.65
CA ASP A 287 -1.26 0.48 19.20
C ASP A 287 -2.12 1.29 18.22
N GLY A 288 -3.12 0.64 17.62
CA GLY A 288 -3.98 1.24 16.59
C GLY A 288 -5.04 2.21 17.12
N GLN A 289 -5.17 2.30 18.45
CA GLN A 289 -6.17 3.03 19.24
C GLN A 289 -7.60 2.97 18.68
N VAL A 290 -8.49 2.23 19.34
CA VAL A 290 -9.85 1.97 18.84
C VAL A 290 -10.88 2.69 19.69
N ILE A 291 -11.82 3.38 19.02
CA ILE A 291 -13.05 3.86 19.64
C ILE A 291 -14.21 3.34 18.81
N GLU A 292 -14.94 2.34 19.32
CA GLU A 292 -16.08 1.75 18.61
C GLU A 292 -17.41 2.24 19.16
N PRO A 293 -18.37 2.57 18.28
CA PRO A 293 -19.76 2.72 18.67
C PRO A 293 -20.37 1.35 18.96
N ARG A 294 -20.99 1.23 20.13
CA ARG A 294 -21.76 0.03 20.47
C ARG A 294 -22.94 -0.09 19.50
N LYS A 295 -23.28 -1.33 19.11
CA LYS A 295 -24.34 -1.59 18.13
C LYS A 295 -25.67 -0.97 18.58
N GLY A 296 -26.22 -0.08 17.76
CA GLY A 296 -27.46 0.66 18.05
C GLY A 296 -27.27 1.95 18.84
N GLU A 297 -26.03 2.31 19.17
CA GLU A 297 -25.70 3.56 19.84
C GLU A 297 -25.11 4.59 18.86
N THR A 298 -25.50 5.84 19.03
CA THR A 298 -24.87 6.99 18.35
C THR A 298 -23.56 7.42 19.01
N ARG A 299 -23.09 6.66 20.01
CA ARG A 299 -21.96 6.98 20.89
C ARG A 299 -20.88 5.94 20.74
N ALA A 300 -19.63 6.40 20.75
CA ALA A 300 -18.45 5.55 20.67
C ALA A 300 -17.63 5.64 21.96
N TYR A 301 -17.14 4.50 22.43
CA TYR A 301 -16.36 4.35 23.65
C TYR A 301 -14.93 3.94 23.33
N LEU A 302 -13.96 4.40 24.13
CA LEU A 302 -12.58 3.91 24.07
C LEU A 302 -12.58 2.43 24.44
N GLU A 303 -12.25 1.59 23.47
CA GLU A 303 -12.00 0.17 23.68
C GLU A 303 -10.50 -0.05 24.01
N PRO A 304 -10.12 -1.21 24.56
CA PRO A 304 -8.72 -1.53 24.81
C PRO A 304 -7.86 -1.33 23.54
N GLU A 305 -6.62 -0.88 23.72
CA GLU A 305 -5.66 -0.72 22.63
C GLU A 305 -5.56 -2.01 21.83
N GLU A 306 -5.94 -1.95 20.55
CA GLU A 306 -5.74 -3.06 19.66
C GLU A 306 -4.35 -3.00 19.04
N LYS A 307 -3.56 -4.03 19.34
CA LYS A 307 -2.22 -4.16 18.78
C LYS A 307 -2.30 -4.56 17.32
N CYS A 308 -1.76 -3.70 16.48
CA CYS A 308 -1.60 -3.94 15.06
C CYS A 308 -0.20 -4.48 14.81
N ALA A 309 -0.09 -5.70 14.28
CA ALA A 309 1.19 -6.35 14.00
C ALA A 309 1.39 -6.48 12.49
N TYR A 310 2.57 -6.08 12.02
CA TYR A 310 2.90 -6.03 10.59
C TYR A 310 4.25 -6.66 10.30
N ILE A 311 4.34 -7.37 9.17
CA ILE A 311 5.55 -8.05 8.69
C ILE A 311 5.90 -7.50 7.32
N LEU A 312 7.19 -7.24 7.10
CA LEU A 312 7.73 -6.78 5.84
C LEU A 312 7.64 -7.90 4.79
N THR A 313 6.83 -7.69 3.77
CA THR A 313 6.62 -8.69 2.71
C THR A 313 7.29 -8.32 1.41
N MET A 314 7.56 -7.04 1.19
CA MET A 314 8.29 -6.59 0.00
C MET A 314 9.03 -5.28 0.23
N VAL A 315 10.17 -5.16 -0.44
CA VAL A 315 11.01 -3.97 -0.46
C VAL A 315 11.33 -3.64 -1.91
N VAL A 316 11.20 -2.37 -2.26
CA VAL A 316 11.70 -1.84 -3.54
C VAL A 316 12.75 -0.79 -3.25
N ARG A 317 14.02 -1.05 -3.61
CA ARG A 317 15.06 -0.04 -3.65
C ARG A 317 14.76 0.90 -4.82
N LEU A 318 14.52 2.16 -4.51
CA LEU A 318 14.22 3.17 -5.52
C LEU A 318 15.51 3.58 -6.23
N ARG A 319 15.44 3.75 -7.55
CA ARG A 319 16.56 4.29 -8.31
C ARG A 319 16.84 5.75 -7.90
N MET A 320 18.11 6.13 -7.87
CA MET A 320 18.50 7.53 -7.56
C MET A 320 18.67 8.40 -8.80
N ASN A 321 18.94 7.79 -9.95
CA ASN A 321 19.13 8.45 -11.24
C ASN A 321 18.67 7.51 -12.36
N ASP A 322 18.77 7.96 -13.61
CA ASP A 322 18.28 7.21 -14.77
C ASP A 322 19.16 6.01 -15.17
N GLU A 323 20.38 5.92 -14.65
CA GLU A 323 21.30 4.79 -14.87
C GLU A 323 21.03 3.64 -13.89
N ASP A 324 20.50 3.96 -12.70
CA ASP A 324 20.13 2.99 -11.67
C ASP A 324 18.76 2.36 -11.96
N ARG A 325 18.52 1.22 -11.34
CA ARG A 325 17.28 0.44 -11.50
C ARG A 325 16.50 0.42 -10.20
N ASP A 326 15.18 0.39 -10.35
CA ASP A 326 14.29 0.01 -9.27
C ASP A 326 14.44 -1.51 -9.06
N LEU A 327 14.81 -1.90 -7.83
CA LEU A 327 15.09 -3.30 -7.48
C LEU A 327 14.13 -3.80 -6.41
N VAL A 328 13.49 -4.94 -6.68
CA VAL A 328 12.48 -5.55 -5.82
C VAL A 328 13.07 -6.75 -5.10
N ARG A 329 12.76 -6.88 -3.81
CA ARG A 329 12.95 -8.11 -3.03
C ARG A 329 11.64 -8.42 -2.32
N ARG A 330 11.22 -9.69 -2.41
CA ARG A 330 9.97 -10.20 -1.82
C ARG A 330 10.29 -11.17 -0.70
N TYR A 331 9.39 -11.28 0.25
CA TYR A 331 9.53 -12.13 1.43
C TYR A 331 8.26 -12.93 1.67
N LYS A 332 8.42 -14.12 2.23
CA LYS A 332 7.33 -14.90 2.81
C LYS A 332 6.91 -14.28 4.14
N HIS A 333 5.73 -14.66 4.63
CA HIS A 333 5.28 -14.28 5.98
C HIS A 333 6.28 -14.64 7.09
N GLY A 334 7.10 -15.67 6.90
CA GLY A 334 8.16 -16.06 7.84
C GLY A 334 9.52 -15.36 7.63
N GLY A 335 9.56 -14.24 6.89
CA GLY A 335 10.80 -13.45 6.67
C GLY A 335 11.76 -14.02 5.62
N GLY A 336 11.58 -15.28 5.20
CA GLY A 336 12.40 -15.88 4.15
C GLY A 336 12.19 -15.22 2.78
N GLU A 337 13.29 -14.94 2.07
CA GLU A 337 13.24 -14.33 0.73
C GLU A 337 12.52 -15.23 -0.29
N LEU A 338 11.69 -14.61 -1.13
CA LEU A 338 11.09 -15.20 -2.30
C LEU A 338 11.95 -14.84 -3.51
N LEU A 339 12.67 -15.84 -4.02
CA LEU A 339 13.46 -15.68 -5.23
C LEU A 339 12.55 -15.67 -6.45
N GLY A 340 12.70 -14.66 -7.31
CA GLY A 340 12.09 -14.66 -8.63
C GLY A 340 12.89 -15.42 -9.67
N PRO A 341 12.42 -15.37 -10.92
CA PRO A 341 13.14 -15.96 -12.04
C PRO A 341 14.53 -15.36 -12.23
N VAL A 342 15.49 -16.20 -12.63
CA VAL A 342 16.92 -15.84 -12.79
C VAL A 342 17.13 -14.67 -13.76
N ASP A 343 16.25 -14.51 -14.74
CA ASP A 343 16.29 -13.46 -15.78
C ASP A 343 15.56 -12.17 -15.39
N ALA A 344 14.95 -12.10 -14.20
CA ALA A 344 14.24 -10.93 -13.72
C ALA A 344 15.22 -9.81 -13.34
N LYS A 345 15.48 -8.88 -14.27
CA LYS A 345 16.41 -7.75 -14.10
C LYS A 345 16.08 -6.82 -12.92
N HIS A 346 14.81 -6.81 -12.47
CA HIS A 346 14.35 -6.01 -11.33
C HIS A 346 14.49 -6.76 -10.00
N GLU A 347 14.76 -8.07 -9.98
CA GLU A 347 14.98 -8.84 -8.74
C GLU A 347 16.47 -9.16 -8.53
N GLY A 348 17.35 -8.30 -9.05
CA GLY A 348 18.80 -8.51 -9.04
C GLY A 348 19.35 -8.71 -7.62
N GLY A 349 20.28 -9.66 -7.49
CA GLY A 349 21.05 -9.87 -6.25
C GLY A 349 22.08 -8.76 -6.00
N GLY A 350 22.69 -8.78 -4.81
CA GLY A 350 23.86 -7.94 -4.50
C GLY A 350 23.56 -6.58 -3.85
N TRP A 351 22.30 -6.25 -3.58
CA TRP A 351 21.93 -5.08 -2.78
C TRP A 351 21.33 -5.48 -1.42
N THR A 352 21.40 -4.57 -0.46
CA THR A 352 20.86 -4.78 0.89
C THR A 352 19.92 -3.65 1.30
N LEU A 353 18.92 -3.98 2.13
CA LEU A 353 18.05 -2.99 2.73
C LEU A 353 18.81 -2.24 3.83
N GLY A 354 18.79 -0.91 3.77
CA GLY A 354 19.53 -0.05 4.68
C GLY A 354 20.94 0.28 4.18
N GLU A 355 21.14 0.35 2.86
CA GLU A 355 22.33 1.02 2.31
C GLU A 355 22.25 2.52 2.64
N PRO A 356 23.34 3.14 3.12
CA PRO A 356 23.35 4.56 3.48
C PRO A 356 22.87 5.46 2.34
N ASN A 357 22.04 6.47 2.67
CA ASN A 357 21.52 7.47 1.74
C ASN A 357 20.71 6.89 0.55
N ARG A 358 20.20 5.66 0.68
CA ARG A 358 19.26 5.07 -0.29
C ARG A 358 17.81 5.29 0.13
N GLN A 359 16.92 5.23 -0.85
CA GLN A 359 15.48 5.30 -0.63
C GLN A 359 14.83 3.97 -0.97
N TYR A 360 13.84 3.58 -0.17
CA TYR A 360 13.12 2.33 -0.32
C TYR A 360 11.62 2.57 -0.20
N MET A 361 10.84 1.80 -0.95
CA MET A 361 9.43 1.57 -0.66
C MET A 361 9.29 0.22 0.04
N LEU A 362 8.83 0.25 1.28
CA LEU A 362 8.59 -0.91 2.12
C LEU A 362 7.09 -1.19 2.13
N TYR A 363 6.72 -2.45 1.94
CA TYR A 363 5.35 -2.93 1.99
C TYR A 363 5.24 -3.96 3.09
N TYR A 364 4.36 -3.67 4.05
CA TYR A 364 4.10 -4.58 5.17
C TYR A 364 2.70 -5.14 5.08
N ALA A 365 2.55 -6.44 5.24
CA ALA A 365 1.24 -7.07 5.38
C ALA A 365 0.88 -7.25 6.85
N GLU A 366 -0.41 -7.23 7.16
CA GLU A 366 -0.91 -7.57 8.48
C GLU A 366 -0.48 -9.00 8.84
N ALA A 367 0.12 -9.18 10.02
CA ALA A 367 0.66 -10.47 10.43
C ALA A 367 -0.43 -11.53 10.74
N GLY A 368 -1.67 -11.08 10.98
CA GLY A 368 -2.78 -11.90 11.48
C GLY A 368 -2.42 -12.68 12.76
N ASP A 369 -3.18 -13.74 13.03
CA ASP A 369 -2.90 -14.70 14.12
C ASP A 369 -1.72 -15.65 13.79
N VAL A 370 -1.05 -15.47 12.65
CA VAL A 370 0.02 -16.35 12.15
C VAL A 370 1.30 -16.20 12.97
N LEU A 371 1.37 -15.19 13.84
CA LEU A 371 2.47 -15.06 14.78
C LEU A 371 2.37 -16.17 15.84
N PRO A 372 3.36 -17.08 15.95
CA PRO A 372 3.54 -17.77 17.22
C PRO A 372 3.73 -16.68 18.27
N LYS A 373 2.81 -16.60 19.24
CA LYS A 373 2.99 -15.79 20.45
C LYS A 373 4.43 -16.01 20.87
N LYS A 374 5.24 -14.95 20.88
CA LYS A 374 6.66 -14.98 21.29
C LYS A 374 6.76 -16.05 22.37
N ARG A 375 7.53 -17.12 22.12
CA ARG A 375 7.93 -18.02 23.19
C ARG A 375 8.62 -17.08 24.16
N VAL A 376 7.92 -16.76 25.25
CA VAL A 376 8.56 -16.16 26.40
C VAL A 376 9.65 -17.17 26.69
N GLU A 377 10.89 -16.84 26.37
CA GLU A 377 12.02 -17.49 26.99
C GLU A 377 11.89 -17.14 28.47
N THR A 378 10.99 -17.85 29.14
CA THR A 378 11.10 -18.11 30.55
C THR A 378 12.44 -18.81 30.61
N GLN A 379 13.48 -18.04 30.96
CA GLN A 379 14.66 -18.62 31.57
C GLN A 379 14.14 -19.41 32.78
N GLU A 380 13.79 -20.68 32.54
CA GLU A 380 13.73 -21.66 33.59
C GLU A 380 15.16 -21.72 34.11
N ARG A 381 15.40 -20.98 35.20
CA ARG A 381 16.48 -21.33 36.12
C ARG A 381 16.34 -22.82 36.38
N PRO A 382 17.36 -23.64 36.09
CA PRO A 382 17.28 -25.05 36.40
C PRO A 382 17.08 -25.19 37.91
N LYS A 383 15.87 -25.63 38.30
CA LYS A 383 15.60 -26.10 39.63
C LYS A 383 16.16 -27.51 39.72
N ASN A 384 17.11 -27.66 40.64
CA ASN A 384 17.60 -28.90 41.25
C ASN A 384 18.49 -29.80 40.38
N SER A 385 19.79 -29.70 40.66
CA SER A 385 20.53 -30.90 41.09
C SER A 385 21.27 -30.58 42.41
N GLU A 386 20.61 -30.90 43.52
CA GLU A 386 21.29 -31.47 44.69
C GLU A 386 22.08 -32.70 44.18
N GLU A 387 23.29 -33.07 44.57
CA GLU A 387 24.02 -32.97 45.83
C GLU A 387 25.42 -33.54 45.53
N LYS A 388 26.50 -33.00 46.12
CA LYS A 388 27.38 -33.78 47.01
C LYS A 388 28.47 -32.92 47.63
N ALA A 389 28.53 -33.06 48.95
CA ALA A 389 29.40 -32.41 49.92
C ALA A 389 30.89 -32.62 49.66
N ILE A 390 31.71 -31.69 50.19
CA ILE A 390 32.90 -31.98 51.03
C ILE A 390 33.12 -30.78 51.97
N PHE A 391 32.95 -31.05 53.26
CA PHE A 391 33.75 -30.62 54.43
C PHE A 391 34.70 -29.41 54.31
N CYS A 392 34.54 -28.40 55.17
CA CYS A 392 35.33 -28.23 56.41
C CYS A 392 35.05 -26.89 57.14
N TYR A 393 34.73 -27.01 58.44
CA TYR A 393 35.17 -26.20 59.61
C TYR A 393 35.26 -24.66 59.45
N SER A 394 34.37 -23.85 60.03
CA SER A 394 34.15 -23.51 61.46
C SER A 394 35.09 -22.44 62.04
N ALA A 395 34.47 -21.52 62.80
CA ALA A 395 35.02 -20.54 63.73
C ALA A 395 35.81 -19.38 63.09
N SER A 396 35.71 -18.12 63.50
CA SER A 396 35.27 -17.54 64.77
C SER A 396 35.08 -16.03 64.58
N GLN A 397 34.18 -15.46 65.39
CA GLN A 397 34.17 -14.03 65.74
C GLN A 397 35.42 -13.68 66.57
N ARG A 398 35.91 -12.43 66.45
CA ARG A 398 36.31 -11.47 67.51
C ARG A 398 37.07 -10.30 66.85
N LYS A 399 36.57 -9.07 66.94
CA LYS A 399 36.78 -8.06 68.01
C LYS A 399 38.20 -7.47 68.05
N GLU A 400 38.21 -6.14 67.85
CA GLU A 400 38.99 -5.08 68.53
C GLU A 400 40.53 -5.03 68.38
N GLU A 401 40.99 -3.78 68.23
CA GLU A 401 42.34 -3.14 68.12
C GLU A 401 43.35 -3.54 69.24
N PRO A 402 44.57 -2.93 69.42
CA PRO A 402 45.29 -1.84 68.71
C PRO A 402 46.79 -2.13 68.42
N TRP A 403 47.47 -1.22 67.72
CA TRP A 403 48.77 -0.58 68.05
C TRP A 403 49.07 0.53 67.03
#